data_AF-A0A3P3W5Y0-F1
#
_entry.id   AF-A0A3P3W5Y0-F1
#
_cell.length_a   1.000
_cell.length_b   1.000
_cell.length_c   1.000
_cell.angle_alpha   90.00
_cell.angle_beta   90.00
_cell.angle_gamma   90.00
#
_symmetry.space_group_name_H-M   'P 1'
#
loop_
_entity.id
_entity.type
_entity.pdbx_description
1 polymer ?
#
loop_
_entity_poly.entity_id
_entity_poly.type
_entity_poly.pdbx_seq_one_letter_code
_entity_poly.pdbx_strand_id
1 'polypeptide(L)'
;MTPFFKNETSNTDFIVGQEWHYETRANEENSTLKILKIDNVEANIIHIAILGLKLKNIETGDLNEEIGHVPISEEVLSKSVTSLKNNQTELPDFQSGYSHWKAAYDEGKAGFFTLSVKEIVQFIDEAINKK
;
A
#
# COMPACT_ATOMS: atom_id res chain seq x y z
N MET A 1 -27.04 4.94 29.67
CA MET A 1 -26.51 5.09 28.30
C MET A 1 -25.04 4.71 28.35
N THR A 2 -24.71 3.52 27.87
CA THR A 2 -23.33 3.05 27.78
C THR A 2 -22.89 3.28 26.33
N PRO A 3 -21.74 3.92 26.05
CA PRO A 3 -21.28 4.05 24.68
C PRO A 3 -20.83 2.68 24.18
N PHE A 4 -21.32 2.30 23.01
CA PHE A 4 -20.90 1.11 22.28
C PHE A 4 -19.61 1.48 21.52
N PHE A 5 -18.44 1.17 22.10
CA PHE A 5 -17.20 1.23 21.35
C PHE A 5 -17.08 -0.06 20.53
N LYS A 6 -17.23 0.07 19.22
CA LYS A 6 -16.98 -1.01 18.26
C LYS A 6 -15.46 -1.17 18.15
N ASN A 7 -14.88 -2.10 18.90
CA ASN A 7 -13.52 -2.57 18.62
C ASN A 7 -13.59 -3.42 17.34
N GLU A 8 -13.46 -2.81 16.18
CA GLU A 8 -13.17 -3.54 14.94
C GLU A 8 -11.66 -3.52 14.72
N THR A 9 -10.97 -4.35 15.49
CA THR A 9 -9.66 -4.86 15.07
C THR A 9 -9.93 -5.87 13.97
N SER A 10 -9.87 -5.42 12.70
CA SER A 10 -9.71 -6.34 11.57
C SER A 10 -8.34 -6.99 11.72
N ASN A 11 -8.33 -8.17 12.36
CA ASN A 11 -7.14 -9.00 12.51
C ASN A 11 -6.95 -9.79 11.21
N THR A 12 -6.60 -9.09 10.14
CA THR A 12 -6.31 -9.70 8.84
C THR A 12 -4.88 -10.20 8.85
N ASP A 13 -4.71 -11.50 9.00
CA ASP A 13 -3.39 -12.13 8.88
C ASP A 13 -2.96 -12.08 7.40
N PHE A 14 -2.19 -11.06 7.03
CA PHE A 14 -1.68 -10.90 5.69
C PHE A 14 -0.61 -11.95 5.37
N ILE A 15 -0.64 -12.48 4.15
CA ILE A 15 0.33 -13.46 3.65
C ILE A 15 1.00 -12.90 2.40
N VAL A 16 2.34 -13.02 2.36
CA VAL A 16 3.12 -12.65 1.18
C VAL A 16 2.62 -13.38 -0.07
N GLY A 17 2.41 -12.65 -1.15
CA GLY A 17 1.86 -13.15 -2.40
C GLY A 17 0.36 -12.97 -2.56
N GLN A 18 -0.37 -12.65 -1.49
CA GLN A 18 -1.79 -12.33 -1.60
C GLN A 18 -2.02 -11.07 -2.43
N GLU A 19 -3.14 -11.04 -3.14
CA GLU A 19 -3.66 -9.90 -3.87
C GLU A 19 -5.03 -9.53 -3.32
N TRP A 20 -5.24 -8.24 -3.05
CA TRP A 20 -6.43 -7.72 -2.38
C TRP A 20 -7.07 -6.57 -3.16
N HIS A 21 -8.40 -6.53 -3.11
CA HIS A 21 -9.16 -5.32 -3.36
C HIS A 21 -9.09 -4.40 -2.13
N TYR A 22 -9.25 -3.10 -2.37
CA TYR A 22 -9.21 -2.07 -1.34
C TYR A 22 -10.19 -0.94 -1.68
N GLU A 23 -10.41 -0.01 -0.75
CA GLU A 23 -11.18 1.20 -1.07
C GLU A 23 -10.38 2.11 -2.01
N THR A 24 -10.78 2.19 -3.28
CA THR A 24 -10.04 2.93 -4.32
C THR A 24 -10.46 4.40 -4.40
N ARG A 25 -9.72 5.17 -5.22
CA ARG A 25 -10.23 6.43 -5.78
C ARG A 25 -11.33 6.13 -6.80
N ALA A 26 -12.14 7.13 -7.12
CA ALA A 26 -13.16 7.00 -8.15
C ALA A 26 -12.52 6.73 -9.53
N ASN A 27 -13.11 5.83 -10.31
CA ASN A 27 -12.64 5.39 -11.64
C ASN A 27 -11.36 4.52 -11.63
N GLU A 28 -10.95 4.02 -10.46
CA GLU A 28 -9.84 3.08 -10.28
C GLU A 28 -10.31 1.77 -9.61
N GLU A 29 -11.58 1.37 -9.77
CA GLU A 29 -12.20 0.25 -9.05
C GLU A 29 -11.56 -1.11 -9.37
N ASN A 30 -10.83 -1.21 -10.49
CA ASN A 30 -10.06 -2.41 -10.86
C ASN A 30 -8.67 -2.46 -10.23
N SER A 31 -8.25 -1.38 -9.54
CA SER A 31 -6.97 -1.32 -8.85
C SER A 31 -6.94 -2.32 -7.70
N THR A 32 -5.77 -2.90 -7.48
CA THR A 32 -5.54 -3.93 -6.46
C THR A 32 -4.18 -3.72 -5.81
N LEU A 33 -3.96 -4.36 -4.67
CA LEU A 33 -2.65 -4.39 -4.03
C LEU A 33 -2.14 -5.81 -3.84
N LYS A 34 -0.82 -5.98 -3.86
CA LYS A 34 -0.14 -7.25 -3.57
C LYS A 34 0.72 -7.13 -2.33
N ILE A 35 0.68 -8.13 -1.46
CA ILE A 35 1.54 -8.24 -0.28
C ILE A 35 2.91 -8.75 -0.73
N LEU A 36 3.94 -7.90 -0.67
CA LEU A 36 5.29 -8.20 -1.15
C LEU A 36 6.17 -8.83 -0.07
N LYS A 37 6.12 -8.25 1.13
CA LYS A 37 6.96 -8.63 2.27
C LYS A 37 6.33 -8.12 3.57
N ILE A 38 6.61 -8.80 4.67
CA ILE A 38 6.19 -8.41 6.01
C ILE A 38 7.46 -8.37 6.87
N ASP A 39 7.72 -7.22 7.50
CA ASP A 39 8.78 -7.03 8.47
C ASP A 39 8.16 -6.81 9.86
N ASN A 40 8.45 -7.71 10.80
CA ASN A 40 7.90 -7.70 12.16
C ASN A 40 8.85 -6.94 13.09
N VAL A 41 8.71 -5.61 13.18
CA VAL A 41 9.61 -4.71 13.94
C VAL A 41 8.81 -3.75 14.81
N GLU A 42 8.64 -4.02 16.11
CA GLU A 42 7.80 -3.28 17.10
C GLU A 42 6.31 -3.10 16.70
N ALA A 43 6.01 -2.68 15.46
CA ALA A 43 4.76 -2.81 14.72
C ALA A 43 5.00 -3.55 13.39
N ASN A 44 4.02 -4.32 12.91
CA ASN A 44 4.16 -5.01 11.63
C ASN A 44 4.14 -3.98 10.48
N ILE A 45 5.24 -3.93 9.73
CA ILE A 45 5.35 -3.13 8.50
C ILE A 45 5.10 -4.07 7.33
N ILE A 46 4.08 -3.75 6.54
CA ILE A 46 3.72 -4.51 5.35
C ILE A 46 4.19 -3.74 4.13
N HIS A 47 4.91 -4.42 3.26
CA HIS A 47 5.32 -3.88 1.97
C HIS A 47 4.33 -4.33 0.92
N ILE A 48 3.75 -3.38 0.20
CA ILE A 48 2.78 -3.65 -0.85
C ILE A 48 3.22 -3.06 -2.19
N ALA A 49 2.73 -3.65 -3.28
CA ALA A 49 2.64 -2.99 -4.58
C ALA A 49 1.17 -2.64 -4.84
N ILE A 50 0.91 -1.56 -5.58
CA ILE A 50 -0.44 -1.16 -5.99
C ILE A 50 -0.47 -1.14 -7.51
N LEU A 51 -1.44 -1.82 -8.10
CA LEU A 51 -1.49 -2.16 -9.53
C LEU A 51 -2.82 -1.73 -10.15
N GLY A 52 -2.82 -1.40 -11.45
CA GLY A 52 -4.02 -1.00 -12.18
C GLY A 52 -4.44 0.44 -11.90
N LEU A 53 -3.48 1.29 -11.57
CA LEU A 53 -3.64 2.71 -11.32
C LEU A 53 -3.71 3.52 -12.61
N LYS A 54 -4.09 4.79 -12.49
CA LYS A 54 -4.07 5.76 -13.59
C LYS A 54 -3.29 7.01 -13.16
N LEU A 55 -1.99 6.86 -12.93
CA LEU A 55 -1.11 7.95 -12.53
C LEU A 55 -0.56 8.65 -13.78
N LYS A 56 -1.18 9.78 -14.14
CA LYS A 56 -0.77 10.54 -15.32
C LYS A 56 0.12 11.71 -14.92
N ASN A 57 1.30 11.78 -15.50
CA ASN A 57 2.12 12.99 -15.47
C ASN A 57 1.53 14.01 -16.45
N ILE A 58 1.08 15.15 -15.96
CA ILE A 58 0.43 16.18 -16.79
C ILE A 58 1.43 16.85 -17.74
N GLU A 59 2.70 16.95 -17.36
CA GLU A 59 3.74 17.64 -18.14
C GLU A 59 4.29 16.76 -19.28
N THR A 60 4.64 15.51 -18.97
CA THR A 60 5.18 14.57 -19.98
C THR A 60 4.09 13.84 -20.75
N GLY A 61 2.90 13.71 -20.15
CA GLY A 61 1.80 12.89 -20.66
C GLY A 61 1.92 11.40 -20.34
N ASP A 62 3.00 10.98 -19.67
CA ASP A 62 3.25 9.58 -19.33
C ASP A 62 2.19 9.04 -18.37
N LEU A 63 1.80 7.79 -18.60
CA LEU A 63 0.88 7.04 -17.75
C LEU A 63 1.67 5.95 -17.02
N ASN A 64 1.59 5.96 -15.70
CA ASN A 64 2.05 4.86 -14.86
C ASN A 64 0.83 4.15 -14.25
N GLU A 65 0.83 2.82 -14.35
CA GLU A 65 -0.26 1.96 -13.89
C GLU A 65 0.06 1.27 -12.57
N GLU A 66 1.22 1.54 -11.97
CA GLU A 66 1.64 0.90 -10.73
C GLU A 66 2.49 1.78 -9.80
N ILE A 67 2.45 1.42 -8.51
CA ILE A 67 3.42 1.84 -7.50
C ILE A 67 4.09 0.56 -6.99
N GLY A 68 5.37 0.38 -7.35
CA GLY A 68 6.07 -0.90 -7.17
C GLY A 68 6.46 -1.26 -5.73
N HIS A 69 6.57 -0.28 -4.82
CA HIS A 69 6.92 -0.55 -3.42
C HIS A 69 6.40 0.54 -2.49
N VAL A 70 5.58 0.12 -1.52
CA VAL A 70 5.00 0.98 -0.47
C VAL A 70 5.09 0.28 0.88
N PRO A 71 5.87 0.80 1.84
CA PRO A 71 5.83 0.37 3.24
C PRO A 71 4.63 1.01 3.95
N ILE A 72 3.74 0.22 4.53
CA ILE A 72 2.52 0.67 5.22
C ILE A 72 2.33 -0.08 6.54
N SER A 73 1.71 0.55 7.55
CA SER A 73 1.36 -0.16 8.78
C SER A 73 0.26 -1.19 8.54
N GLU A 74 0.35 -2.33 9.22
CA GLU A 74 -0.68 -3.37 9.19
C GLU A 74 -2.07 -2.84 9.56
N GLU A 75 -2.15 -2.01 10.62
CA GLU A 75 -3.42 -1.45 11.10
C GLU A 75 -4.16 -0.64 10.03
N VAL A 76 -3.42 0.13 9.23
CA VAL A 76 -4.04 0.98 8.21
C VAL A 76 -4.34 0.18 6.95
N LEU A 77 -3.49 -0.79 6.61
CA LEU A 77 -3.76 -1.71 5.51
C LEU A 77 -5.02 -2.53 5.77
N SER A 78 -5.20 -3.07 6.98
CA SER A 78 -6.37 -3.88 7.34
C SER A 78 -7.69 -3.10 7.31
N LYS A 79 -7.64 -1.77 7.44
CA LYS A 79 -8.78 -0.86 7.27
C LYS A 79 -8.99 -0.43 5.82
N SER A 80 -7.97 -0.55 4.98
CA SER A 80 -8.02 -0.17 3.56
C SER A 80 -8.54 -1.29 2.66
N VAL A 81 -8.22 -2.54 2.97
CA VAL A 81 -8.61 -3.70 2.16
C VAL A 81 -10.10 -4.03 2.31
N THR A 82 -10.71 -4.53 1.25
CA THR A 82 -12.15 -4.86 1.21
C THR A 82 -12.39 -6.36 1.04
N SER A 83 -11.66 -7.02 0.12
CA SER A 83 -11.78 -8.46 -0.10
C SER A 83 -10.50 -9.05 -0.68
N LEU A 84 -10.22 -10.31 -0.33
CA LEU A 84 -9.12 -11.08 -0.92
C LEU A 84 -9.48 -11.42 -2.37
N LYS A 85 -8.65 -11.02 -3.32
CA LYS A 85 -8.81 -11.34 -4.75
C LYS A 85 -8.12 -12.66 -5.09
N ASN A 86 -6.89 -12.84 -4.63
CA ASN A 86 -6.12 -14.05 -4.87
C ASN A 86 -5.23 -14.37 -3.67
N ASN A 87 -5.17 -15.65 -3.28
CA ASN A 87 -4.39 -16.08 -2.14
C ASN A 87 -2.89 -16.21 -2.43
N GLN A 88 -2.49 -16.36 -3.69
CA GLN A 88 -1.09 -16.45 -4.10
C GLN A 88 -0.91 -15.97 -5.53
N THR A 89 0.01 -15.03 -5.73
CA THR A 89 0.38 -14.49 -7.04
C THR A 89 1.90 -14.42 -7.18
N GLU A 90 2.37 -14.31 -8.42
CA GLU A 90 3.74 -13.89 -8.68
C GLU A 90 3.96 -12.46 -8.21
N LEU A 91 5.08 -12.24 -7.52
CA LEU A 91 5.47 -10.93 -7.01
C LEU A 91 6.15 -10.13 -8.13
N PRO A 92 5.87 -8.82 -8.25
CA PRO A 92 6.69 -7.94 -9.08
C PRO A 92 8.12 -7.84 -8.52
N ASP A 93 9.06 -7.31 -9.29
CA ASP A 93 10.39 -6.98 -8.77
C ASP A 93 10.27 -5.76 -7.84
N PHE A 94 10.51 -5.97 -6.55
CA PHE A 94 10.45 -4.95 -5.50
C PHE A 94 11.75 -4.83 -4.72
N GLN A 95 12.75 -5.65 -5.03
CA GLN A 95 13.92 -5.90 -4.21
C GLN A 95 14.78 -4.64 -4.09
N SER A 96 14.90 -3.88 -5.19
CA SER A 96 15.63 -2.60 -5.20
C SER A 96 14.96 -1.56 -4.27
N GLY A 97 13.65 -1.36 -4.42
CA GLY A 97 12.87 -0.43 -3.59
C GLY A 97 12.91 -0.80 -2.10
N TYR A 98 12.72 -2.08 -1.80
CA TYR A 98 12.84 -2.60 -0.43
C TYR A 98 14.24 -2.38 0.15
N SER A 99 15.29 -2.71 -0.58
CA SER A 99 16.67 -2.58 -0.07
C SER A 99 17.03 -1.13 0.22
N HIS A 100 16.62 -0.20 -0.65
CA HIS A 100 16.83 1.22 -0.45
C HIS A 100 16.06 1.74 0.77
N TRP A 101 14.78 1.39 0.88
CA TRP A 101 13.96 1.75 2.03
C TRP A 101 14.54 1.20 3.33
N LYS A 102 14.94 -0.08 3.36
CA LYS A 102 15.43 -0.74 4.57
C LYS A 102 16.70 -0.08 5.10
N ALA A 103 17.66 0.21 4.21
CA ALA A 103 18.87 0.93 4.58
C ALA A 103 18.55 2.32 5.19
N ALA A 104 17.63 3.08 4.57
CA ALA A 104 17.23 4.37 5.10
C ALA A 104 16.43 4.26 6.41
N TYR A 105 15.61 3.22 6.58
CA TYR A 105 14.83 2.95 7.79
C TYR A 105 15.75 2.62 8.96
N ASP A 106 16.77 1.79 8.75
CA ASP A 106 17.77 1.44 9.76
C ASP A 106 18.60 2.66 10.21
N GLU A 107 18.75 3.66 9.35
CA GLU A 107 19.37 4.95 9.67
C GLU A 107 18.39 5.97 10.29
N GLY A 108 17.11 5.63 10.48
CA GLY A 108 16.07 6.53 10.99
C GLY A 108 15.65 7.63 9.99
N LYS A 109 15.94 7.44 8.70
CA LYS A 109 15.67 8.40 7.61
C LYS A 109 14.46 8.05 6.76
N ALA A 110 13.93 6.84 6.91
CA ALA A 110 12.70 6.41 6.28
C ALA A 110 11.69 5.95 7.32
N GLY A 111 10.41 5.99 6.95
CA GLY A 111 9.30 5.48 7.74
C GLY A 111 8.38 4.61 6.89
N PHE A 112 7.20 4.35 7.40
CA PHE A 112 6.10 3.67 6.71
C PHE A 112 4.88 4.59 6.70
N PHE A 113 3.98 4.37 5.74
CA PHE A 113 2.75 5.12 5.65
C PHE A 113 1.75 4.70 6.73
N THR A 114 1.07 5.70 7.28
CA THR A 114 -0.09 5.54 8.18
C THR A 114 -1.35 6.17 7.58
N LEU A 115 -1.33 6.37 6.25
CA LEU A 115 -2.45 6.83 5.43
C LEU A 115 -3.11 5.62 4.76
N SER A 116 -4.41 5.69 4.50
CA SER A 116 -5.11 4.65 3.74
C SER A 116 -4.48 4.46 2.37
N VAL A 117 -4.63 3.27 1.77
CA VAL A 117 -4.07 2.99 0.42
C VAL A 117 -4.57 4.02 -0.60
N LYS A 118 -5.83 4.44 -0.50
CA LYS A 118 -6.44 5.51 -1.30
C LYS A 118 -5.70 6.85 -1.18
N GLU A 119 -5.40 7.26 0.05
CA GLU A 119 -4.68 8.50 0.33
C GLU A 119 -3.22 8.43 -0.10
N ILE A 120 -2.57 7.28 0.02
CA ILE A 120 -1.20 7.08 -0.49
C ILE A 120 -1.17 7.26 -2.02
N VAL A 121 -2.10 6.64 -2.74
CA VAL A 121 -2.21 6.80 -4.21
C VAL A 121 -2.42 8.27 -4.55
N GLN A 122 -3.30 8.98 -3.83
CA GLN A 122 -3.53 10.41 -4.03
C GLN A 122 -2.26 11.24 -3.78
N PHE A 123 -1.56 10.97 -2.69
CA PHE A 123 -0.32 11.66 -2.32
C PHE A 123 0.77 11.49 -3.38
N ILE A 124 0.93 10.29 -3.93
CA ILE A 124 1.93 10.00 -4.97
C ILE A 124 1.54 10.68 -6.29
N ASP A 125 0.27 10.65 -6.67
CA ASP A 125 -0.24 11.32 -7.87
C ASP A 125 0.01 12.85 -7.80
N GLU A 126 -0.22 13.45 -6.64
CA GLU A 126 0.10 14.86 -6.38
C GLU A 126 1.61 15.12 -6.46
N ALA A 127 2.44 14.22 -5.93
CA ALA A 127 3.90 14.35 -5.97
C ALA A 127 4.46 14.27 -7.41
N ILE A 128 3.89 13.42 -8.27
CA ILE A 128 4.23 13.33 -9.70
C ILE A 128 3.94 14.64 -10.43
N ASN A 129 2.87 15.32 -10.02
CA ASN A 129 2.37 16.53 -10.67
C ASN A 129 2.75 17.82 -9.93
N LYS A 130 3.62 17.74 -8.93
CA LYS A 130 4.09 18.89 -8.16
C LYS A 130 5.23 19.58 -8.89
N LYS A 131 5.10 20.90 -9.06
CA LYS A 131 6.12 21.78 -9.63
C LYS A 131 7.16 22.20 -8.59
#